data_AF-A0A443NBG3-F1
#
_entry.id   AF-A0A443NBG3-F1
#
_cell.length_a   1.000
_cell.length_b   1.000
_cell.length_c   1.000
_cell.angle_alpha   90.00
_cell.angle_beta   90.00
_cell.angle_gamma   90.00
#
_symmetry.space_group_name_H-M   'P 1'
#
loop_
_entity.id
_entity.type
_entity.pdbx_description
1 polymer ?
#
loop_
_entity_poly.entity_id
_entity_poly.type
_entity_poly.pdbx_seq_one_letter_code
_entity_poly.pdbx_strand_id
1 'polypeptide(L)'
;MPALQGKPIVVDNFFYTSEFFGAVPKASLLDIEAAGRHYCEGDWANLKDEYHGIDEMDLLRYCFSSAFIVAFLHDGLGISMDDKRVGFANQMGSAPLDWTLGAFIKQVAEDPEKGPDNVAHIIGDDTVTYLSLFAILCLVILAALIMSNFRKPQFKTVYDLEKGCYIVTRVPR
;
A
#
# COMPACT_ATOMS: atom_id res chain seq x y z
N MET A 1 6.63 7.66 34.12
CA MET A 1 7.24 8.09 32.84
C MET A 1 8.00 9.40 33.07
N PRO A 2 9.10 9.67 32.36
CA PRO A 2 9.73 10.98 32.39
C PRO A 2 8.76 12.05 31.87
N ALA A 3 8.86 13.27 32.37
CA ALA A 3 8.02 14.38 31.92
C ALA A 3 8.30 14.70 30.45
N LEU A 4 7.23 14.79 29.64
CA LEU A 4 7.34 15.21 28.25
C LEU A 4 7.86 16.65 28.17
N GLN A 5 8.97 16.84 27.45
CA GLN A 5 9.55 18.15 27.20
C GLN A 5 9.29 18.59 25.75
N GLY A 6 9.20 19.90 25.53
CA GLY A 6 9.00 20.48 24.21
C GLY A 6 7.53 20.68 23.81
N LYS A 7 7.28 20.64 22.50
CA LYS A 7 5.97 20.82 21.86
C LYS A 7 5.68 19.57 21.02
N PRO A 8 4.94 18.59 21.56
CA PRO A 8 4.68 17.36 20.83
C PRO A 8 3.83 17.65 19.58
N ILE A 9 4.14 16.95 18.49
CA ILE A 9 3.33 16.93 17.28
C ILE A 9 2.68 15.55 17.20
N VAL A 10 1.39 15.55 16.95
CA VAL A 10 0.52 14.40 16.87
C VAL A 10 0.14 14.19 15.40
N VAL A 11 0.36 12.97 14.91
CA VAL A 11 0.29 12.59 13.49
C VAL A 11 -0.79 11.52 13.24
N ASP A 12 -0.98 11.14 11.98
CA ASP A 12 -1.84 10.02 11.53
C ASP A 12 -3.29 10.08 12.05
N ASN A 13 -3.80 8.99 12.61
CA ASN A 13 -5.20 8.83 13.04
C ASN A 13 -5.64 9.92 14.03
N PHE A 14 -4.71 10.39 14.86
CA PHE A 14 -4.97 11.47 15.80
C PHE A 14 -5.08 12.83 15.09
N PHE A 15 -4.33 13.05 14.01
CA PHE A 15 -4.50 14.21 13.14
C PHE A 15 -5.88 14.20 12.47
N TYR A 16 -6.28 13.11 11.79
CA TYR A 16 -7.56 13.07 11.06
C TYR A 16 -8.78 13.26 11.97
N THR A 17 -8.77 12.67 13.17
CA THR A 17 -9.83 12.89 14.16
C THR A 17 -9.86 14.36 14.61
N SER A 18 -8.70 14.96 14.86
CA SER A 18 -8.63 16.37 15.27
C SER A 18 -9.01 17.31 14.13
N GLU A 19 -8.69 16.95 12.89
CA GLU A 19 -9.11 17.67 11.69
C GLU A 19 -10.63 17.65 11.51
N PHE A 20 -11.25 16.49 11.71
CA PHE A 20 -12.71 16.35 11.69
C PHE A 20 -13.41 17.31 12.65
N PHE A 21 -12.87 17.48 13.86
CA PHE A 21 -13.40 18.42 14.86
C PHE A 21 -12.95 19.88 14.68
N GLY A 22 -12.19 20.20 13.62
CA GLY A 22 -11.66 21.56 13.42
C GLY A 22 -10.62 21.99 14.46
N ALA A 23 -9.94 21.04 15.09
CA ALA A 23 -8.98 21.23 16.18
C ALA A 23 -7.51 21.32 15.71
N VAL A 24 -7.30 21.37 14.39
CA VAL A 24 -5.99 21.58 13.75
C VAL A 24 -5.74 23.07 13.49
N PRO A 25 -4.47 23.55 13.54
CA PRO A 25 -3.25 22.79 13.81
C PRO A 25 -2.92 22.66 15.31
N LYS A 26 -3.67 23.32 16.19
CA LYS A 26 -3.46 23.30 17.65
C LYS A 26 -4.78 23.40 18.39
N ALA A 27 -4.92 22.57 19.41
CA ALA A 27 -6.02 22.58 20.34
C ALA A 27 -5.54 22.08 21.71
N SER A 28 -6.28 22.40 22.76
CA SER A 28 -6.12 21.74 24.06
C SER A 28 -6.85 20.40 24.07
N LEU A 29 -6.51 19.51 25.01
CA LEU A 29 -7.25 18.24 25.16
C LEU A 29 -8.68 18.49 25.64
N LEU A 30 -8.94 19.60 26.35
CA LEU A 30 -10.30 20.05 26.69
C LEU A 30 -11.14 20.34 25.44
N ASP A 31 -10.55 20.95 24.41
CA ASP A 31 -11.27 21.27 23.17
C ASP A 31 -11.65 19.96 22.44
N ILE A 32 -10.73 18.98 22.39
CA ILE A 32 -10.98 17.66 21.82
C ILE A 32 -12.04 16.89 22.62
N GLU A 33 -11.96 16.92 23.95
CA GLU A 33 -12.92 16.27 24.84
C GLU A 33 -14.32 16.86 24.64
N ALA A 34 -14.44 18.19 24.61
CA ALA A 34 -15.71 18.88 24.43
C ALA A 34 -16.34 18.57 23.06
N ALA A 35 -15.55 18.63 21.98
CA ALA A 35 -16.01 18.29 20.64
C ALA A 35 -16.40 16.81 20.52
N GLY A 36 -15.58 15.91 21.07
CA GLY A 36 -15.85 14.48 21.10
C GLY A 36 -17.11 14.13 21.89
N ARG A 37 -17.30 14.74 23.07
CA ARG A 37 -18.51 14.55 23.88
C ARG A 37 -19.76 15.01 23.12
N HIS A 38 -19.72 16.22 22.54
CA HIS A 38 -20.83 16.73 21.76
C HIS A 38 -21.21 15.81 20.59
N TYR A 39 -20.20 15.28 19.89
CA TYR A 39 -20.40 14.33 18.81
C TYR A 39 -20.95 12.98 19.28
N CYS A 40 -20.41 12.42 20.37
CA CYS A 40 -20.86 11.16 20.95
C CYS A 40 -22.31 11.20 21.47
N GLU A 41 -22.82 12.37 21.83
CA GLU A 41 -24.21 12.58 22.27
C GLU A 41 -25.19 12.67 21.08
N GLY A 42 -24.68 12.79 19.85
CA GLY A 42 -25.48 12.91 18.63
C GLY A 42 -26.22 11.61 18.26
N ASP A 43 -27.44 11.75 17.76
CA ASP A 43 -28.19 10.63 17.18
C ASP A 43 -27.57 10.21 15.84
N TRP A 44 -27.47 8.90 15.62
CA TRP A 44 -26.83 8.34 14.43
C TRP A 44 -27.47 8.79 13.11
N ALA A 45 -28.80 8.94 13.06
CA ALA A 45 -29.46 9.40 11.84
C ALA A 45 -29.11 10.86 11.53
N ASN A 46 -29.03 11.71 12.57
CA ASN A 46 -28.66 13.12 12.43
C ASN A 46 -27.19 13.27 12.02
N LEU A 47 -26.29 12.49 12.63
CA LEU A 47 -24.87 12.52 12.30
C LEU A 47 -24.62 12.15 10.83
N LYS A 48 -25.37 11.18 10.29
CA LYS A 48 -25.26 10.81 8.88
C LYS A 48 -25.78 11.88 7.92
N ASP A 49 -26.81 12.62 8.32
CA ASP A 49 -27.35 13.72 7.53
C ASP A 49 -26.39 14.92 7.53
N GLU A 50 -25.90 15.28 8.72
CA GLU A 50 -24.95 16.38 8.92
C GLU A 50 -23.62 16.13 8.17
N TYR A 51 -23.11 14.90 8.21
CA TYR A 51 -21.82 14.51 7.64
C TYR A 51 -21.93 13.57 6.44
N HIS A 52 -22.91 13.79 5.56
CA HIS A 52 -23.20 12.94 4.39
C HIS A 52 -22.04 12.75 3.38
N GLY A 53 -20.98 13.56 3.46
CA GLY A 53 -19.77 13.44 2.64
C GLY A 53 -18.66 12.56 3.22
N ILE A 54 -18.85 12.02 4.43
CA ILE A 54 -17.87 11.21 5.15
C ILE A 54 -18.30 9.74 5.12
N ASP A 55 -17.33 8.84 5.01
CA ASP A 55 -17.59 7.40 5.06
C ASP A 55 -18.24 7.00 6.40
N GLU A 56 -19.26 6.14 6.33
CA GLU A 56 -20.03 5.73 7.52
C GLU A 56 -19.14 5.03 8.56
N MET A 57 -18.11 4.30 8.14
CA MET A 57 -17.18 3.65 9.06
C MET A 57 -16.28 4.65 9.77
N ASP A 58 -15.96 5.77 9.16
CA ASP A 58 -15.18 6.84 9.81
C ASP A 58 -16.03 7.59 10.82
N LEU A 59 -17.30 7.86 10.50
CA LEU A 59 -18.26 8.44 11.44
C LEU A 59 -18.41 7.56 12.71
N LEU A 60 -18.52 6.24 12.54
CA LEU A 60 -18.58 5.32 13.68
C LEU A 60 -17.34 5.38 14.58
N ARG A 61 -16.19 5.80 14.06
CA ARG A 61 -14.92 5.82 14.79
C ARG A 61 -14.72 7.11 15.58
N TYR A 62 -15.20 8.26 15.13
CA TYR A 62 -14.82 9.55 15.72
C TYR A 62 -15.18 9.72 17.20
N CYS A 63 -16.29 9.12 17.66
CA CYS A 63 -16.62 9.12 19.09
C CYS A 63 -15.57 8.37 19.91
N PHE A 64 -15.20 7.15 19.50
CA PHE A 64 -14.16 6.38 20.18
C PHE A 64 -12.79 7.06 20.04
N SER A 65 -12.44 7.51 18.83
CA SER A 65 -11.14 8.12 18.53
C SER A 65 -10.89 9.39 19.36
N SER A 66 -11.90 10.26 19.53
CA SER A 66 -11.76 11.45 20.37
C SER A 66 -11.53 11.10 21.84
N ALA A 67 -12.32 10.17 22.38
CA ALA A 67 -12.12 9.70 23.76
C ALA A 67 -10.75 9.04 23.95
N PHE A 68 -10.32 8.23 22.97
CA PHE A 68 -9.02 7.57 23.00
C PHE A 68 -7.86 8.55 22.90
N ILE A 69 -7.95 9.61 22.09
CA ILE A 69 -6.94 10.67 22.02
C ILE A 69 -6.76 11.31 23.40
N VAL A 70 -7.85 11.69 24.07
CA VAL A 70 -7.79 12.32 25.38
C VAL A 70 -7.19 11.37 26.40
N ALA A 71 -7.69 10.14 26.49
CA ALA A 71 -7.17 9.14 27.43
C ALA A 71 -5.69 8.81 27.19
N PHE A 72 -5.28 8.65 25.92
CA PHE A 72 -3.90 8.34 25.58
C PHE A 72 -2.95 9.49 25.92
N LEU A 73 -3.30 10.72 25.56
CA LEU A 73 -2.43 11.88 25.75
C LEU A 73 -2.41 12.36 27.21
N HIS A 74 -3.56 12.42 27.87
CA HIS A 74 -3.66 12.85 29.26
C HIS A 74 -3.26 11.74 30.23
N ASP A 75 -3.97 10.62 30.23
CA ASP A 75 -3.77 9.56 31.24
C ASP A 75 -2.54 8.70 30.91
N GLY A 76 -2.29 8.45 29.63
CA GLY A 76 -1.17 7.66 29.17
C GLY A 76 0.16 8.41 29.18
N LEU A 77 0.19 9.64 28.65
CA LEU A 77 1.43 10.41 28.47
C LEU A 77 1.60 11.58 29.45
N GLY A 78 0.60 11.89 30.27
CA GLY A 78 0.68 12.94 31.30
C GLY A 78 0.63 14.37 30.74
N ILE A 79 0.04 14.59 29.57
CA ILE A 79 -0.17 15.93 29.01
C ILE A 79 -1.34 16.59 29.73
N SER A 80 -1.18 17.84 30.19
CA SER A 80 -2.25 18.56 30.89
C SER A 80 -3.44 18.84 29.97
N MET A 81 -4.66 18.80 30.52
CA MET A 81 -5.89 19.01 29.76
C MET A 81 -5.95 20.37 29.04
N ASP A 82 -5.39 21.40 29.66
CA ASP A 82 -5.31 22.78 29.17
C ASP A 82 -4.08 23.08 28.29
N ASP A 83 -3.19 22.09 28.11
CA ASP A 83 -1.93 22.30 27.40
C ASP A 83 -2.13 22.47 25.89
N LYS A 84 -1.95 23.70 25.41
CA LYS A 84 -2.04 24.06 23.98
C LYS A 84 -0.74 23.88 23.20
N ARG A 85 0.27 23.21 23.78
CA ARG A 85 1.54 22.91 23.10
C ARG A 85 1.42 21.73 22.14
N VAL A 86 0.38 20.92 22.26
CA VAL A 86 0.10 19.80 21.36
C VAL A 86 -0.25 20.36 19.98
N GLY A 87 0.59 20.06 18.99
CA GLY A 87 0.30 20.32 17.59
C GLY A 87 -0.28 19.09 16.92
N PHE A 88 -1.16 19.28 15.95
CA PHE A 88 -1.73 18.24 15.11
C PHE A 88 -1.35 18.52 13.66
N ALA A 89 -0.61 17.60 13.02
CA ALA A 89 -0.20 17.74 11.63
C ALA A 89 0.13 16.37 11.02
N ASN A 90 -0.22 16.13 9.75
CA ASN A 90 0.21 14.94 8.99
C ASN A 90 1.27 15.24 7.91
N GLN A 91 1.61 16.51 7.69
CA GLN A 91 2.53 16.93 6.64
C GLN A 91 3.31 18.18 7.04
N MET A 92 4.52 18.32 6.50
CA MET A 92 5.35 19.51 6.60
C MET A 92 5.83 19.90 5.20
N GLY A 93 5.34 21.04 4.71
CA GLY A 93 5.52 21.41 3.30
C GLY A 93 4.82 20.39 2.40
N SER A 94 5.56 19.79 1.46
CA SER A 94 5.06 18.74 0.57
C SER A 94 5.34 17.31 1.05
N ALA A 95 5.95 17.15 2.23
CA ALA A 95 6.40 15.86 2.73
C ALA A 95 5.46 15.35 3.85
N PRO A 96 5.07 14.07 3.83
CA PRO A 96 4.30 13.47 4.92
C PRO A 96 5.16 13.40 6.20
N LEU A 97 4.56 13.73 7.34
CA LEU A 97 5.17 13.58 8.66
C LEU A 97 4.92 12.18 9.18
N ASP A 98 5.80 11.26 8.80
CA ASP A 98 5.67 9.84 9.12
C ASP A 98 7.05 9.21 9.41
N TRP A 99 7.07 8.08 10.13
CA TRP A 99 8.28 7.32 10.43
C TRP A 99 8.99 6.83 9.16
N THR A 100 8.24 6.64 8.08
CA THR A 100 8.77 6.26 6.76
C THR A 100 9.75 7.31 6.22
N LEU A 101 9.45 8.60 6.37
CA LEU A 101 10.36 9.68 6.00
C LEU A 101 11.64 9.65 6.85
N GLY A 102 11.52 9.41 8.16
CA GLY A 102 12.67 9.27 9.05
C GLY A 102 13.56 8.08 8.68
N ALA A 103 12.95 6.94 8.32
CA ALA A 103 13.68 5.76 7.86
C ALA A 103 14.43 6.02 6.55
N PHE A 104 13.79 6.71 5.60
CA PHE A 104 14.42 7.12 4.35
C PHE A 104 15.63 8.04 4.58
N ILE A 105 15.46 9.09 5.41
CA ILE A 105 16.56 10.00 5.77
C ILE A 105 17.72 9.23 6.39
N LYS A 106 17.43 8.31 7.33
CA LYS A 106 18.45 7.47 7.97
C LYS A 106 19.20 6.64 6.92
N GLN A 107 18.48 6.00 6.01
CA GLN A 107 19.09 5.14 4.99
C GLN A 107 19.98 5.93 4.03
N VAL A 108 19.54 7.10 3.57
CA VAL A 108 20.31 7.98 2.68
C VAL A 108 21.52 8.59 3.40
N ALA A 109 21.41 8.89 4.69
CA ALA A 109 22.52 9.40 5.48
C ALA A 109 23.60 8.33 5.77
N GLU A 110 23.20 7.06 5.88
CA GLU A 110 24.13 5.93 6.11
C GLU A 110 24.85 5.48 4.84
N ASP A 111 24.26 5.69 3.65
CA ASP A 111 24.87 5.32 2.35
C ASP A 111 24.73 6.47 1.33
N PRO A 112 25.55 7.54 1.46
CA PRO A 112 25.45 8.72 0.60
C PRO A 112 25.80 8.47 -0.88
N GLU A 113 26.53 7.37 -1.17
CA GLU A 113 26.90 7.00 -2.55
C GLU A 113 25.76 6.31 -3.28
N LYS A 114 24.76 5.76 -2.56
CA LYS A 114 23.54 5.23 -3.17
C LYS A 114 22.49 6.31 -3.43
N GLY A 115 22.85 7.34 -4.20
CA GLY A 115 21.90 8.32 -4.72
C GLY A 115 20.72 7.68 -5.49
N PRO A 116 19.71 8.47 -5.88
CA PRO A 116 18.48 8.01 -6.56
C PRO A 116 18.72 7.14 -7.80
N ASP A 117 19.92 7.26 -8.38
CA ASP A 117 20.43 6.52 -9.53
C ASP A 117 20.33 4.98 -9.35
N ASN A 118 20.37 4.48 -8.11
CA ASN A 118 20.32 3.05 -7.83
C ASN A 118 18.91 2.45 -7.90
N VAL A 119 17.86 3.26 -7.73
CA VAL A 119 16.48 2.77 -7.91
C VAL A 119 16.23 2.43 -9.38
N ALA A 120 16.82 3.20 -10.30
CA ALA A 120 16.81 2.88 -11.73
C ALA A 120 17.62 1.60 -12.05
N HIS A 121 18.72 1.36 -11.33
CA HIS A 121 19.54 0.16 -11.53
C HIS A 121 18.88 -1.12 -11.00
N ILE A 122 18.10 -1.04 -9.91
CA ILE A 122 17.33 -2.17 -9.38
C ILE A 122 16.18 -2.55 -10.35
N ILE A 123 15.53 -1.56 -10.96
CA ILE A 123 14.51 -1.80 -12.00
C ILE A 123 15.16 -2.39 -13.27
N GLY A 124 16.39 -1.98 -13.61
CA GLY A 124 17.13 -2.47 -14.77
C GLY A 124 17.60 -3.93 -14.67
N ASP A 125 18.05 -4.37 -13.50
CA ASP A 125 18.63 -5.71 -13.34
C ASP A 125 17.57 -6.81 -13.32
N ASP A 126 16.44 -6.56 -12.64
CA ASP A 126 15.30 -7.47 -12.62
C ASP A 126 14.69 -7.62 -14.02
N THR A 127 14.51 -6.50 -14.75
CA THR A 127 13.92 -6.54 -16.10
C THR A 127 14.78 -7.29 -17.11
N VAL A 128 16.11 -7.11 -17.08
CA VAL A 128 17.04 -7.85 -17.94
C VAL A 128 17.04 -9.34 -17.61
N THR A 129 16.97 -9.69 -16.32
CA THR A 129 16.92 -11.08 -15.86
C THR A 129 15.62 -11.76 -16.31
N TYR A 130 14.47 -11.10 -16.16
CA TYR A 130 13.18 -11.62 -16.64
C TYR A 130 13.13 -11.76 -18.17
N LEU A 131 13.67 -10.81 -18.92
CA LEU A 131 13.74 -10.88 -20.39
C LEU A 131 14.63 -12.03 -20.86
N SER A 132 15.77 -12.26 -20.20
CA SER A 132 16.68 -13.37 -20.48
C SER A 132 16.00 -14.73 -20.25
N LEU A 133 15.32 -14.90 -19.11
CA LEU A 133 14.57 -16.12 -18.80
C LEU A 133 13.44 -16.38 -19.80
N PHE A 134 12.70 -15.33 -20.19
CA PHE A 134 11.64 -15.43 -21.19
C PHE A 134 12.18 -15.84 -22.56
N ALA A 135 13.32 -15.29 -22.98
CA ALA A 135 13.98 -15.64 -24.22
C ALA A 135 14.44 -17.11 -24.24
N ILE A 136 15.03 -17.59 -23.14
CA ILE A 136 15.45 -18.99 -22.99
C ILE A 136 14.23 -19.93 -23.06
N LEU A 137 13.14 -19.60 -22.38
CA LEU A 137 11.90 -20.38 -22.42
C LEU A 137 11.34 -20.46 -23.85
N CYS A 138 11.31 -19.34 -24.57
CA CYS A 138 10.88 -19.31 -25.97
C CYS A 138 11.74 -20.20 -26.86
N LEU A 139 13.07 -20.18 -26.68
CA LEU A 139 13.99 -21.03 -27.44
C LEU A 139 13.77 -22.52 -27.16
N VAL A 140 13.54 -22.90 -25.90
CA VAL A 140 13.23 -24.29 -25.52
C VAL A 140 11.92 -24.76 -26.16
N ILE A 141 10.88 -23.93 -26.14
CA ILE A 141 9.59 -24.24 -26.77
C ILE A 141 9.76 -24.39 -28.28
N LEU A 142 10.48 -23.48 -28.94
CA LEU A 142 10.76 -23.57 -30.38
C LEU A 142 11.52 -24.86 -30.72
N ALA A 143 12.56 -25.20 -29.95
CA ALA A 143 13.29 -26.44 -30.13
C ALA A 143 12.39 -27.68 -29.95
N ALA A 144 11.52 -27.68 -28.95
CA ALA A 144 10.56 -28.76 -28.72
C ALA A 144 9.54 -28.89 -29.87
N LEU A 145 9.03 -27.77 -30.40
CA LEU A 145 8.12 -27.74 -31.55
C LEU A 145 8.80 -28.23 -32.82
N ILE A 146 10.05 -27.83 -33.05
CA ILE A 146 10.87 -28.28 -34.17
C ILE A 146 11.11 -29.80 -34.06
N MET A 147 11.54 -30.30 -32.90
CA MET A 147 11.71 -31.73 -32.67
C MET A 147 10.39 -32.51 -32.82
N SER A 148 9.27 -31.95 -32.37
CA SER A 148 7.94 -32.55 -32.53
C SER A 148 7.56 -32.64 -34.01
N ASN A 149 7.82 -31.59 -34.80
CA ASN A 149 7.58 -31.59 -36.24
C ASN A 149 8.51 -32.53 -37.00
N PHE A 150 9.77 -32.68 -36.60
CA PHE A 150 10.69 -33.69 -37.15
C PHE A 150 10.31 -35.13 -36.76
N ARG A 151 9.63 -35.31 -35.63
CA ARG A 151 9.14 -36.62 -35.18
C ARG A 151 7.84 -37.04 -35.86
N LYS A 152 7.12 -36.16 -36.57
CA LYS A 152 5.94 -36.55 -37.35
C LYS A 152 6.39 -37.41 -38.54
N PRO A 153 6.13 -38.73 -38.56
CA PRO A 153 6.41 -39.55 -39.73
C PRO A 153 5.47 -39.08 -40.84
N GLN A 154 5.99 -38.79 -42.03
CA GLN A 154 5.12 -38.54 -43.18
C GLN A 154 4.50 -39.87 -43.60
N PHE A 155 3.29 -40.12 -43.12
CA PHE A 155 2.48 -41.25 -43.56
C PHE A 155 1.74 -40.84 -44.82
N LYS A 156 1.94 -41.59 -45.91
CA LYS A 156 1.15 -41.44 -47.12
C LYS A 156 0.09 -42.53 -47.12
N THR A 157 -1.18 -42.13 -47.12
CA THR A 157 -2.31 -43.05 -47.35
C THR A 157 -2.47 -43.25 -48.84
N VAL A 158 -2.26 -44.48 -49.31
CA VAL A 158 -2.50 -44.87 -50.70
C VAL A 158 -3.67 -45.87 -50.73
N TYR A 159 -4.63 -45.67 -51.63
CA TYR A 159 -5.77 -46.57 -51.79
C TYR A 159 -5.41 -47.67 -52.79
N ASP A 160 -5.46 -48.92 -52.35
CA ASP A 160 -5.20 -50.07 -53.19
C ASP A 160 -6.51 -50.50 -53.87
N LEU A 161 -6.58 -50.29 -55.19
CA LEU A 161 -7.77 -50.57 -56.00
C LEU A 161 -8.03 -52.07 -56.19
N GLU A 162 -7.01 -52.92 -56.07
CA GLU A 162 -7.20 -54.38 -56.20
C GLU A 162 -7.76 -54.99 -54.91
N LYS A 163 -7.34 -54.46 -53.74
CA LYS A 163 -7.77 -54.98 -52.43
C LYS A 163 -8.93 -54.22 -51.80
N GLY A 164 -9.31 -53.07 -52.36
CA GLY A 164 -10.42 -52.24 -51.88
C GLY A 164 -10.20 -51.67 -50.47
N CYS A 165 -8.95 -51.39 -50.07
CA CYS A 165 -8.64 -50.87 -48.74
C CYS A 165 -7.53 -49.80 -48.77
N TYR A 166 -7.46 -49.00 -47.70
CA TYR A 166 -6.42 -47.98 -47.53
C TYR A 166 -5.18 -48.58 -46.85
N ILE A 167 -3.99 -48.35 -47.43
CA ILE A 167 -2.71 -48.75 -46.84
C ILE A 167 -1.96 -47.48 -46.40
N VAL A 168 -1.57 -47.46 -45.12
CA VAL A 168 -0.73 -46.40 -44.55
C VAL A 168 0.73 -46.84 -44.67
N THR A 169 1.49 -46.24 -45.59
CA THR A 169 2.92 -46.54 -45.73
C THR A 169 3.77 -45.44 -45.11
N ARG A 170 4.81 -45.83 -44.38
CA ARG A 170 5.82 -44.91 -43.83
C ARG A 170 6.81 -44.60 -44.94
N VAL A 171 6.90 -43.35 -45.36
CA VAL A 171 7.93 -42.93 -46.34
C VAL A 171 9.28 -42.93 -45.62
N PRO A 172 10.25 -43.79 -45.99
CA PRO A 172 11.61 -43.65 -45.50
C PRO A 172 12.23 -42.42 -46.17
N ARG A 173 12.98 -41.63 -45.40
CA ARG A 173 13.75 -40.51 -45.95
C ARG A 173 14.94 -41.02 -46.73
#